data_AF-A0A6L7LEP2-F1
#
_entry.id   AF-A0A6L7LEP2-F1
#
_cell.length_a   1.000
_cell.length_b   1.000
_cell.length_c   1.000
_cell.angle_alpha   90.00
_cell.angle_beta   90.00
_cell.angle_gamma   90.00
#
_symmetry.space_group_name_H-M   'P 1'
#
loop_
_entity.id
_entity.type
_entity.pdbx_description
1 polymer ?
#
loop_
_entity_poly.entity_id
_entity_poly.type
_entity_poly.pdbx_seq_one_letter_code
_entity_poly.pdbx_strand_id
1 'polypeptide(L)'
;MTSLKDNFNGIQEYADDQGLDLGWIDRQGEWGVKASADGAKGLTLNDTQIGSYGDPPEESDNMTGKPRGAAARPNAYRIGGYQVRTKSDIWLTNASMLYEEALQRQWSSATDIPWQAIKPLPDDIERAQCQLATFLTEVEFVAADIPGRWVASTTPDYFEPRMFLITQIMDESRHLDVFRKRALANGGGLLQRPDINVTTSGVVGSIDLSRDFTEMSSRLHISGEGAVLTIFRMGELMAYNDAEKRIYRLAAQDESRHVAFGVMHMRYLAETEPDRKEEIHEYLDEGERSLVSGSQNPAARDSAQSESLSILLGGGQKNFDEGYRKLLAIRKRQAKEYVQRIRSAGFGERFENGRANPELMEYVRS
;
A
#
# COMPACT_ATOMS: atom_id res chain seq x y z
N MET A 1 -44.74 21.94 -28.43
CA MET A 1 -43.56 21.18 -27.93
C MET A 1 -42.45 21.40 -28.94
N THR A 2 -41.57 22.37 -28.67
CA THR A 2 -40.35 22.58 -29.46
C THR A 2 -39.46 21.36 -29.30
N SER A 3 -38.95 20.80 -30.39
CA SER A 3 -38.10 19.62 -30.34
C SER A 3 -36.72 19.97 -29.77
N LEU A 4 -36.00 19.00 -29.22
CA LEU A 4 -34.60 19.19 -28.77
C LEU A 4 -33.69 19.76 -29.87
N LYS A 5 -34.00 19.52 -31.16
CA LYS A 5 -33.28 20.10 -32.29
C LYS A 5 -33.54 21.60 -32.47
N ASP A 6 -34.75 22.06 -32.21
CA ASP A 6 -35.11 23.48 -32.31
C ASP A 6 -34.42 24.30 -31.20
N ASN A 7 -34.23 23.69 -30.02
CA ASN A 7 -33.47 24.31 -28.94
C ASN A 7 -31.97 24.41 -29.24
N PHE A 8 -31.38 23.42 -29.91
CA PHE A 8 -29.94 23.44 -30.21
C PHE A 8 -29.59 24.48 -31.28
N ASN A 9 -30.40 24.58 -32.34
CA ASN A 9 -30.22 25.60 -33.36
C ASN A 9 -30.40 27.01 -32.76
N GLY A 10 -31.38 27.21 -31.88
CA GLY A 10 -31.55 28.49 -31.18
C GLY A 10 -30.40 28.84 -30.24
N ILE A 11 -29.74 27.84 -29.62
CA ILE A 11 -28.51 28.05 -28.83
C ILE A 11 -27.34 28.44 -29.74
N GLN A 12 -27.23 27.83 -30.92
CA GLN A 12 -26.19 28.16 -31.90
C GLN A 12 -26.36 29.58 -32.44
N GLU A 13 -27.58 29.96 -32.85
CA GLU A 13 -27.90 31.31 -33.32
C GLU A 13 -27.67 32.36 -32.23
N TYR A 14 -28.10 32.09 -30.99
CA TYR A 14 -27.83 32.98 -29.86
C TYR A 14 -26.33 33.10 -29.58
N ALA A 15 -25.58 32.01 -29.68
CA ALA A 15 -24.14 32.05 -29.48
C ALA A 15 -23.43 32.84 -30.57
N ASP A 16 -23.83 32.68 -31.84
CA ASP A 16 -23.29 33.46 -32.96
C ASP A 16 -23.58 34.96 -32.79
N ASP A 17 -24.82 35.32 -32.42
CA ASP A 17 -25.23 36.70 -32.14
C ASP A 17 -24.49 37.34 -30.97
N GLN A 18 -24.16 36.56 -29.95
CA GLN A 18 -23.45 37.02 -28.75
C GLN A 18 -21.92 36.81 -28.83
N GLY A 19 -21.40 36.25 -29.93
CA GLY A 19 -19.98 35.92 -30.09
C GLY A 19 -19.47 34.90 -29.07
N LEU A 20 -20.30 33.94 -28.65
CA LEU A 20 -19.98 32.89 -27.69
C LEU A 20 -19.35 31.68 -28.39
N ASP A 21 -18.29 31.14 -27.81
CA ASP A 21 -17.61 29.94 -28.29
C ASP A 21 -18.35 28.65 -27.86
N LEU A 22 -18.91 27.95 -28.84
CA LEU A 22 -19.59 26.66 -28.67
C LEU A 22 -18.71 25.44 -28.98
N GLY A 23 -17.39 25.60 -29.12
CA GLY A 23 -16.47 24.51 -29.46
C GLY A 23 -16.49 23.31 -28.51
N TRP A 24 -17.08 23.43 -27.31
CA TRP A 24 -17.31 22.29 -26.39
C TRP A 24 -18.27 21.23 -26.97
N ILE A 25 -19.12 21.60 -27.92
CA ILE A 25 -20.03 20.71 -28.65
C ILE A 25 -19.24 19.84 -29.64
N ASP A 26 -18.16 20.37 -30.20
CA ASP A 26 -17.33 19.62 -31.11
C ASP A 26 -16.68 18.45 -30.38
N ARG A 27 -16.57 17.31 -31.07
CA ARG A 27 -15.93 16.11 -30.54
C ARG A 27 -14.44 16.37 -30.39
N GLN A 28 -14.04 16.92 -29.24
CA GLN A 28 -12.65 17.32 -29.01
C GLN A 28 -11.74 16.15 -28.61
N GLY A 29 -12.28 14.92 -28.50
CA GLY A 29 -11.53 13.71 -28.15
C GLY A 29 -12.08 12.44 -28.81
N GLU A 30 -11.55 11.29 -28.40
CA GLU A 30 -12.00 9.97 -28.89
C GLU A 30 -13.52 9.80 -28.65
N TRP A 31 -14.25 9.35 -29.67
CA TRP A 31 -15.70 9.23 -29.63
C TRP A 31 -16.17 7.86 -30.11
N GLY A 32 -17.32 7.41 -29.61
CA GLY A 32 -17.89 6.10 -29.94
C GLY A 32 -17.39 4.95 -29.07
N VAL A 33 -16.61 5.24 -28.02
CA VAL A 33 -16.22 4.28 -26.99
C VAL A 33 -17.46 3.75 -26.27
N LYS A 34 -17.57 2.43 -26.16
CA LYS A 34 -18.66 1.75 -25.46
C LYS A 34 -18.09 0.66 -24.55
N ALA A 35 -18.01 0.98 -23.26
CA ALA A 35 -17.70 -0.02 -22.25
C ALA A 35 -18.95 -0.86 -21.96
N SER A 36 -18.75 -2.14 -21.64
CA SER A 36 -19.82 -3.07 -21.30
C SER A 36 -19.60 -3.61 -19.90
N ALA A 37 -20.64 -3.58 -19.07
CA ALA A 37 -20.60 -4.14 -17.73
C ALA A 37 -20.65 -5.68 -17.79
N ASP A 38 -19.89 -6.33 -16.93
CA ASP A 38 -20.06 -7.74 -16.61
C ASP A 38 -21.25 -7.94 -15.66
N GLY A 39 -22.01 -9.03 -15.86
CA GLY A 39 -23.23 -9.28 -15.08
C GLY A 39 -22.98 -9.54 -13.58
N ALA A 40 -21.81 -10.02 -13.20
CA ALA A 40 -21.46 -10.31 -11.81
C ALA A 40 -20.60 -9.22 -11.17
N LYS A 41 -19.71 -8.58 -11.94
CA LYS A 41 -18.75 -7.58 -11.44
C LYS A 41 -19.16 -6.12 -11.68
N GLY A 42 -20.22 -5.88 -12.46
CA GLY A 42 -20.59 -4.54 -12.89
C GLY A 42 -19.63 -3.98 -13.95
N LEU A 43 -19.54 -2.66 -14.04
CA LEU A 43 -18.60 -1.96 -14.92
C LEU A 43 -17.35 -1.61 -14.12
N THR A 44 -16.25 -2.31 -14.37
CA THR A 44 -14.97 -2.09 -13.69
C THR A 44 -14.09 -1.10 -14.44
N LEU A 45 -13.06 -0.56 -13.77
CA LEU A 45 -12.04 0.26 -14.43
C LEU A 45 -11.43 -0.45 -15.65
N ASN A 46 -11.16 -1.75 -15.54
CA ASN A 46 -10.59 -2.53 -16.63
C ASN A 46 -11.52 -2.59 -17.85
N ASP A 47 -12.84 -2.67 -17.65
CA ASP A 47 -13.82 -2.67 -18.74
C ASP A 47 -13.89 -1.33 -19.49
N THR A 48 -13.43 -0.25 -18.85
CA THR A 48 -13.37 1.09 -19.47
C THR A 48 -12.09 1.36 -20.24
N GLN A 49 -11.04 0.53 -20.10
CA GLN A 49 -9.75 0.70 -20.76
C GLN A 49 -9.82 0.34 -22.26
N ILE A 50 -10.55 1.15 -23.03
CA ILE A 50 -10.81 0.97 -24.46
C ILE A 50 -10.16 2.10 -25.24
N GLY A 51 -9.53 1.77 -26.37
CA GLY A 51 -8.93 2.77 -27.26
C GLY A 51 -7.76 3.50 -26.60
N SER A 52 -7.61 4.79 -26.94
CA SER A 52 -6.50 5.62 -26.42
C SER A 52 -6.64 5.93 -24.93
N TYR A 53 -7.84 5.85 -24.36
CA TYR A 53 -8.05 5.98 -22.92
C TYR A 53 -7.43 4.81 -22.11
N GLY A 54 -7.42 3.61 -22.69
CA GLY A 54 -6.88 2.40 -22.07
C GLY A 54 -5.37 2.27 -22.15
N ASP A 55 -4.70 3.04 -23.00
CA ASP A 55 -3.26 2.93 -23.24
C ASP A 55 -2.52 4.19 -22.75
N PRO A 56 -1.97 4.18 -21.52
CA PRO A 56 -1.22 5.31 -20.99
C PRO A 56 0.14 5.48 -21.67
N PRO A 57 0.57 6.73 -21.90
CA PRO A 57 1.84 7.01 -22.57
C PRO A 57 3.03 6.60 -21.68
N GLU A 58 4.13 6.16 -22.30
CA GLU A 58 5.36 5.84 -21.58
C GLU A 58 5.97 7.06 -20.88
N GLU A 59 5.84 8.25 -21.46
CA GLU A 59 6.18 9.54 -20.84
C GLU A 59 5.00 10.52 -21.00
N SER A 60 4.59 11.16 -19.92
CA SER A 60 3.49 12.13 -19.90
C SER A 60 3.99 13.57 -19.94
N ASP A 61 3.51 14.36 -20.90
CA ASP A 61 3.66 15.82 -20.96
C ASP A 61 2.54 16.58 -20.22
N ASN A 62 1.58 15.84 -19.66
CA ASN A 62 0.39 16.39 -19.04
C ASN A 62 0.73 17.04 -17.70
N MET A 63 0.68 18.37 -17.70
CA MET A 63 0.96 19.20 -16.53
C MET A 63 -0.24 20.05 -16.14
N THR A 64 -1.47 19.67 -16.52
CA THR A 64 -2.65 20.56 -16.48
C THR A 64 -3.82 20.00 -15.67
N GLY A 65 -3.64 18.85 -15.02
CA GLY A 65 -4.74 18.15 -14.35
C GLY A 65 -5.74 17.49 -15.30
N LYS A 66 -5.49 17.55 -16.63
CA LYS A 66 -6.33 16.95 -17.66
C LYS A 66 -6.49 15.45 -17.38
N PRO A 67 -7.71 14.91 -17.26
CA PRO A 67 -7.91 13.47 -17.14
C PRO A 67 -7.38 12.72 -18.37
N ARG A 68 -6.84 11.50 -18.19
CA ARG A 68 -6.42 10.67 -19.32
C ARG A 68 -7.58 10.45 -20.29
N GLY A 69 -7.32 10.49 -21.59
CA GLY A 69 -8.32 10.37 -22.66
C GLY A 69 -9.13 11.64 -22.95
N ALA A 70 -9.04 12.69 -22.11
CA ALA A 70 -9.67 13.97 -22.40
C ALA A 70 -8.86 14.79 -23.43
N ALA A 71 -9.57 15.62 -24.18
CA ALA A 71 -9.01 16.62 -25.09
C ALA A 71 -8.08 17.59 -24.35
N ALA A 72 -6.96 17.95 -24.96
CA ALA A 72 -6.10 19.00 -24.42
C ALA A 72 -6.72 20.39 -24.69
N ARG A 73 -6.72 21.28 -23.69
CA ARG A 73 -6.91 22.72 -23.92
C ARG A 73 -5.52 23.36 -24.11
N PRO A 74 -5.19 23.91 -25.29
CA PRO A 74 -3.88 24.51 -25.53
C PRO A 74 -3.52 25.63 -24.54
N ASN A 75 -4.53 26.37 -24.09
CA ASN A 75 -4.36 27.49 -23.16
C ASN A 75 -4.59 27.09 -21.68
N ALA A 76 -4.64 25.79 -21.37
CA ALA A 76 -4.74 25.33 -19.98
C ALA A 76 -3.47 25.72 -19.23
N TYR A 77 -3.63 26.38 -18.09
CA TYR A 77 -2.52 26.65 -17.19
C TYR A 77 -2.02 25.35 -16.59
N ARG A 78 -0.72 25.31 -16.26
CA ARG A 78 -0.15 24.15 -15.59
C ARG A 78 -0.74 24.04 -14.18
N ILE A 79 -1.21 22.84 -13.82
CA ILE A 79 -1.76 22.48 -12.53
C ILE A 79 -0.94 21.32 -11.99
N GLY A 80 -0.44 21.48 -10.76
CA GLY A 80 0.41 20.49 -10.10
C GLY A 80 1.88 20.57 -10.51
N GLY A 81 2.75 20.18 -9.60
CA GLY A 81 4.17 19.96 -9.84
C GLY A 81 4.45 18.48 -9.99
N TYR A 82 3.82 17.80 -10.96
CA TYR A 82 3.97 16.35 -11.12
C TYR A 82 5.42 15.97 -11.39
N GLN A 83 5.97 15.16 -10.49
CA GLN A 83 7.34 14.65 -10.55
C GLN A 83 7.37 13.27 -11.22
N VAL A 84 6.37 12.43 -10.97
CA VAL A 84 6.24 11.10 -11.58
C VAL A 84 5.53 11.25 -12.91
N ARG A 85 6.32 11.16 -13.98
CA ARG A 85 5.89 11.43 -15.37
C ARG A 85 6.31 10.35 -16.37
N THR A 86 7.12 9.39 -15.95
CA THR A 86 7.42 8.19 -16.73
C THR A 86 6.59 7.03 -16.18
N LYS A 87 6.04 6.20 -17.06
CA LYS A 87 5.18 5.09 -16.67
C LYS A 87 5.93 4.09 -15.79
N SER A 88 7.17 3.75 -16.14
CA SER A 88 8.01 2.84 -15.35
C SER A 88 8.27 3.30 -13.92
N ASP A 89 8.13 4.59 -13.61
CA ASP A 89 8.32 5.11 -12.25
C ASP A 89 7.19 4.75 -11.27
N ILE A 90 6.02 4.27 -11.73
CA ILE A 90 4.89 3.97 -10.82
C ILE A 90 3.96 2.83 -11.28
N TRP A 91 4.10 2.35 -12.51
CA TRP A 91 3.12 1.47 -13.13
C TRP A 91 3.17 0.04 -12.62
N LEU A 92 2.02 -0.64 -12.75
CA LEU A 92 1.80 -2.06 -12.49
C LEU A 92 0.59 -2.53 -13.30
N THR A 93 0.65 -3.75 -13.84
CA THR A 93 -0.36 -4.24 -14.80
C THR A 93 -1.73 -4.51 -14.21
N ASN A 94 -1.83 -4.71 -12.89
CA ASN A 94 -3.05 -5.08 -12.19
C ASN A 94 -3.58 -3.99 -11.24
N ALA A 95 -3.16 -2.73 -11.42
CA ALA A 95 -3.54 -1.60 -10.56
C ALA A 95 -5.07 -1.46 -10.42
N SER A 96 -5.77 -1.52 -11.55
CA SER A 96 -7.23 -1.43 -11.61
C SER A 96 -7.90 -2.56 -10.83
N MET A 97 -7.41 -3.81 -10.98
CA MET A 97 -7.93 -4.96 -10.25
C MET A 97 -7.74 -4.85 -8.74
N LEU A 98 -6.56 -4.39 -8.30
CA LEU A 98 -6.28 -4.19 -6.88
C LEU A 98 -7.16 -3.10 -6.27
N TYR A 99 -7.38 -2.01 -7.01
CA TYR A 99 -8.30 -0.95 -6.61
C TYR A 99 -9.74 -1.47 -6.47
N GLU A 100 -10.24 -2.21 -7.46
CA GLU A 100 -11.60 -2.78 -7.41
C GLU A 100 -11.77 -3.79 -6.26
N GLU A 101 -10.75 -4.60 -5.99
CA GLU A 101 -10.75 -5.48 -4.82
C GLU A 101 -10.85 -4.67 -3.52
N ALA A 102 -10.07 -3.59 -3.40
CA ALA A 102 -10.08 -2.73 -2.21
C ALA A 102 -11.46 -2.08 -1.98
N LEU A 103 -12.17 -1.69 -3.03
CA LEU A 103 -13.55 -1.17 -2.92
C LEU A 103 -14.53 -2.22 -2.41
N GLN A 104 -14.43 -3.47 -2.89
CA GLN A 104 -15.35 -4.54 -2.53
C GLN A 104 -15.14 -5.06 -1.10
N ARG A 105 -13.94 -4.88 -0.56
CA ARG A 105 -13.51 -5.44 0.73
C ARG A 105 -13.43 -4.42 1.87
N GLN A 106 -14.07 -3.27 1.70
CA GLN A 106 -14.16 -2.23 2.72
C GLN A 106 -14.78 -2.76 4.02
N TRP A 107 -14.28 -2.27 5.14
CA TRP A 107 -14.77 -2.60 6.49
C TRP A 107 -14.68 -1.37 7.41
N SER A 108 -15.46 -1.38 8.49
CA SER A 108 -15.55 -0.33 9.49
C SER A 108 -14.86 -0.75 10.78
N SER A 109 -13.87 0.03 11.21
CA SER A 109 -13.17 -0.16 12.48
C SER A 109 -14.09 -0.08 13.69
N ALA A 110 -15.22 0.63 13.59
CA ALA A 110 -16.15 0.82 14.70
C ALA A 110 -17.19 -0.30 14.82
N THR A 111 -17.66 -0.84 13.69
CA THR A 111 -18.84 -1.73 13.66
C THR A 111 -18.54 -3.16 13.25
N ASP A 112 -17.47 -3.40 12.47
CA ASP A 112 -17.14 -4.75 11.96
C ASP A 112 -16.16 -5.50 12.87
N ILE A 113 -15.61 -4.80 13.87
CA ILE A 113 -14.83 -5.40 14.95
C ILE A 113 -15.77 -5.69 16.13
N PRO A 114 -15.82 -6.94 16.65
CA PRO A 114 -16.68 -7.30 17.77
C PRO A 114 -16.10 -6.83 19.10
N TRP A 115 -16.00 -5.51 19.32
CA TRP A 115 -15.35 -4.89 20.49
C TRP A 115 -15.84 -5.43 21.84
N GLN A 116 -17.11 -5.82 21.95
CA GLN A 116 -17.71 -6.44 23.14
C GLN A 116 -17.08 -7.78 23.55
N ALA A 117 -16.36 -8.44 22.63
CA ALA A 117 -15.63 -9.68 22.88
C ALA A 117 -14.35 -9.44 23.70
N ILE A 118 -13.88 -8.20 23.81
CA ILE A 118 -12.77 -7.85 24.68
C ILE A 118 -13.24 -7.94 26.14
N LYS A 119 -12.47 -8.69 26.93
CA LYS A 119 -12.67 -8.92 28.36
C LYS A 119 -11.34 -8.66 29.08
N PRO A 120 -11.36 -8.38 30.39
CA PRO A 120 -10.13 -8.22 31.17
C PRO A 120 -9.16 -9.38 30.94
N LEU A 121 -7.92 -9.04 30.57
CA LEU A 121 -6.81 -9.99 30.39
C LEU A 121 -5.87 -9.88 31.60
N PRO A 122 -5.00 -10.89 31.84
CA PRO A 122 -3.88 -10.73 32.75
C PRO A 122 -3.03 -9.49 32.43
N ASP A 123 -2.56 -8.78 33.46
CA ASP A 123 -1.86 -7.49 33.33
C ASP A 123 -0.66 -7.52 32.39
N ASP A 124 0.09 -8.63 32.39
CA ASP A 124 1.26 -8.81 31.54
C ASP A 124 0.89 -8.95 30.06
N ILE A 125 -0.20 -9.66 29.77
CA ILE A 125 -0.75 -9.84 28.42
C ILE A 125 -1.38 -8.52 27.94
N GLU A 126 -2.18 -7.84 28.77
CA GLU A 126 -2.79 -6.56 28.39
C GLU A 126 -1.73 -5.49 28.12
N ARG A 127 -0.67 -5.43 28.93
CA ARG A 127 0.46 -4.50 28.71
C ARG A 127 1.20 -4.82 27.41
N ALA A 128 1.46 -6.11 27.12
CA ALA A 128 2.10 -6.52 25.88
C ALA A 128 1.23 -6.18 24.65
N GLN A 129 -0.09 -6.39 24.73
CA GLN A 129 -1.02 -6.02 23.67
C GLN A 129 -1.04 -4.50 23.43
N CYS A 130 -1.04 -3.71 24.50
CA CYS A 130 -0.96 -2.26 24.43
C CYS A 130 0.36 -1.78 23.81
N GLN A 131 1.49 -2.39 24.17
CA GLN A 131 2.79 -2.03 23.63
C GLN A 131 2.90 -2.36 22.14
N LEU A 132 2.42 -3.53 21.71
CA LEU A 132 2.37 -3.92 20.31
C LEU A 132 1.45 -3.00 19.50
N ALA A 133 0.24 -2.74 20.00
CA ALA A 133 -0.72 -1.85 19.35
C ALA A 133 -0.19 -0.40 19.23
N THR A 134 0.60 0.06 20.22
CA THR A 134 1.27 1.36 20.15
C THR A 134 2.30 1.42 19.02
N PHE A 135 3.10 0.35 18.86
CA PHE A 135 4.05 0.26 17.75
C PHE A 135 3.32 0.23 16.40
N LEU A 136 2.30 -0.62 16.25
CA LEU A 136 1.55 -0.74 14.99
C LEU A 136 0.90 0.59 14.61
N THR A 137 0.30 1.30 15.57
CA THR A 137 -0.24 2.66 15.36
C THR A 137 0.76 3.62 14.72
N GLU A 138 2.03 3.57 15.10
CA GLU A 138 3.06 4.44 14.52
C GLU A 138 3.47 4.00 13.11
N VAL A 139 3.57 2.69 12.86
CA VAL A 139 3.88 2.16 11.54
C VAL A 139 2.77 2.50 10.54
N GLU A 140 1.50 2.34 10.92
CA GLU A 140 0.38 2.60 9.99
C GLU A 140 0.27 4.08 9.63
N PHE A 141 0.63 4.99 10.55
CA PHE A 141 0.69 6.42 10.26
C PHE A 141 1.65 6.71 9.09
N VAL A 142 2.79 6.04 9.09
CA VAL A 142 3.83 6.20 8.07
C VAL A 142 3.41 5.55 6.75
N ALA A 143 2.83 4.35 6.82
CA ALA A 143 2.30 3.63 5.67
C ALA A 143 1.14 4.38 5.00
N ALA A 144 0.40 5.22 5.73
CA ALA A 144 -0.59 6.12 5.15
C ALA A 144 0.05 7.38 4.52
N ASP A 145 0.83 8.14 5.30
CA ASP A 145 1.23 9.50 4.92
C ASP A 145 2.26 9.54 3.77
N ILE A 146 3.23 8.62 3.75
CA ILE A 146 4.29 8.66 2.74
C ILE A 146 3.76 8.34 1.34
N PRO A 147 2.98 7.27 1.11
CA PRO A 147 2.31 7.03 -0.18
C PRO A 147 1.43 8.20 -0.63
N GLY A 148 0.82 8.93 0.31
CA GLY A 148 0.03 10.14 0.04
C GLY A 148 0.78 11.22 -0.74
N ARG A 149 2.10 11.38 -0.52
CA ARG A 149 2.95 12.29 -1.30
C ARG A 149 2.91 11.96 -2.78
N TRP A 150 2.96 10.68 -3.12
CA TRP A 150 3.03 10.20 -4.50
C TRP A 150 1.69 10.28 -5.23
N VAL A 151 0.56 10.27 -4.50
CA VAL A 151 -0.77 10.53 -5.10
C VAL A 151 -0.83 11.90 -5.76
N ALA A 152 -0.25 12.93 -5.12
CA ALA A 152 -0.25 14.30 -5.65
C ALA A 152 0.87 14.54 -6.66
N SER A 153 2.01 13.85 -6.53
CA SER A 153 3.18 13.99 -7.42
C SER A 153 3.06 13.25 -8.75
N THR A 154 2.08 12.37 -8.91
CA THR A 154 1.88 11.59 -10.15
C THR A 154 0.94 12.28 -11.13
N THR A 155 1.32 12.28 -12.41
CA THR A 155 0.48 12.78 -13.51
C THR A 155 -0.92 12.13 -13.52
N PRO A 156 -2.00 12.84 -13.90
CA PRO A 156 -3.33 12.24 -14.10
C PRO A 156 -3.36 11.15 -15.18
N ASP A 157 -2.34 11.05 -16.03
CA ASP A 157 -2.25 9.99 -17.01
C ASP A 157 -1.96 8.62 -16.36
N TYR A 158 -1.42 8.56 -15.15
CA TYR A 158 -1.22 7.32 -14.39
C TYR A 158 -2.19 7.25 -13.22
N PHE A 159 -3.49 7.35 -13.51
CA PHE A 159 -4.51 7.44 -12.47
C PHE A 159 -4.76 6.11 -11.73
N GLU A 160 -4.54 4.95 -12.35
CA GLU A 160 -4.82 3.66 -11.71
C GLU A 160 -3.91 3.41 -10.50
N PRO A 161 -2.58 3.58 -10.59
CA PRO A 161 -1.74 3.54 -9.39
C PRO A 161 -2.17 4.55 -8.33
N ARG A 162 -2.54 5.78 -8.73
CA ARG A 162 -3.00 6.83 -7.79
C ARG A 162 -4.27 6.41 -7.04
N MET A 163 -5.23 5.85 -7.76
CA MET A 163 -6.48 5.35 -7.17
C MET A 163 -6.21 4.22 -6.17
N PHE A 164 -5.31 3.29 -6.50
CA PHE A 164 -4.90 2.26 -5.55
C PHE A 164 -4.23 2.85 -4.29
N LEU A 165 -3.28 3.77 -4.44
CA LEU A 165 -2.61 4.40 -3.29
C LEU A 165 -3.62 5.12 -2.38
N ILE A 166 -4.68 5.72 -2.93
CA ILE A 166 -5.77 6.30 -2.12
C ILE A 166 -6.50 5.23 -1.29
N THR A 167 -6.72 4.03 -1.86
CA THR A 167 -7.31 2.93 -1.09
C THR A 167 -6.38 2.42 0.02
N GLN A 168 -5.08 2.36 -0.24
CA GLN A 168 -4.08 2.04 0.78
C GLN A 168 -4.11 3.06 1.92
N ILE A 169 -4.12 4.36 1.63
CA ILE A 169 -4.24 5.40 2.68
C ILE A 169 -5.47 5.18 3.57
N MET A 170 -6.61 4.78 2.98
CA MET A 170 -7.83 4.48 3.73
C MET A 170 -7.74 3.16 4.53
N ASP A 171 -7.07 2.14 4.00
CA ASP A 171 -6.77 0.89 4.71
C ASP A 171 -5.90 1.18 5.94
N GLU A 172 -4.79 1.89 5.76
CA GLU A 172 -3.85 2.24 6.84
C GLU A 172 -4.49 3.15 7.90
N SER A 173 -5.36 4.07 7.48
CA SER A 173 -6.15 4.88 8.42
C SER A 173 -7.04 4.03 9.32
N ARG A 174 -7.59 2.91 8.80
CA ARG A 174 -8.37 1.97 9.61
C ARG A 174 -7.49 1.12 10.51
N HIS A 175 -6.32 0.71 10.04
CA HIS A 175 -5.37 -0.08 10.83
C HIS A 175 -4.89 0.74 12.03
N LEU A 176 -4.50 2.00 11.78
CA LEU A 176 -4.19 2.99 12.82
C LEU A 176 -5.31 3.11 13.85
N ASP A 177 -6.55 3.26 13.39
CA ASP A 177 -7.72 3.43 14.25
C ASP A 177 -8.00 2.18 15.12
N VAL A 178 -7.97 0.97 14.55
CA VAL A 178 -8.24 -0.25 15.34
C VAL A 178 -7.15 -0.57 16.35
N PHE A 179 -5.87 -0.34 16.03
CA PHE A 179 -4.80 -0.59 17.00
C PHE A 179 -4.84 0.41 18.15
N ARG A 180 -5.14 1.68 17.87
CA ARG A 180 -5.38 2.68 18.93
C ARG A 180 -6.57 2.33 19.81
N LYS A 181 -7.70 1.96 19.19
CA LYS A 181 -8.89 1.51 19.93
C LYS A 181 -8.58 0.29 20.77
N ARG A 182 -7.85 -0.70 20.24
CA ARG A 182 -7.50 -1.89 21.00
C ARG A 182 -6.64 -1.57 22.21
N ALA A 183 -5.63 -0.70 22.09
CA ALA A 183 -4.81 -0.29 23.23
C ALA A 183 -5.64 0.36 24.37
N LEU A 184 -6.77 0.99 24.04
CA LEU A 184 -7.61 1.72 24.99
C LEU A 184 -8.85 0.95 25.47
N ALA A 185 -9.21 -0.16 24.80
CA ALA A 185 -10.51 -0.81 24.99
C ALA A 185 -10.65 -1.64 26.28
N ASN A 186 -9.54 -2.02 26.94
CA ASN A 186 -9.56 -2.96 28.07
C ASN A 186 -8.85 -2.44 29.32
N GLY A 187 -8.84 -1.12 29.52
CA GLY A 187 -8.22 -0.48 30.70
C GLY A 187 -6.71 -0.25 30.59
N GLY A 188 -6.12 -0.56 29.43
CA GLY A 188 -4.74 -0.21 29.09
C GLY A 188 -4.60 1.21 28.52
N GLY A 189 -3.55 1.43 27.74
CA GLY A 189 -3.28 2.70 27.08
C GLY A 189 -2.18 2.63 26.03
N LEU A 190 -1.93 3.74 25.34
CA LEU A 190 -0.74 3.86 24.49
C LEU A 190 0.50 3.88 25.39
N LEU A 191 1.46 3.01 25.09
CA LEU A 191 2.67 2.81 25.89
C LEU A 191 3.88 3.50 25.25
N GLN A 192 5.07 2.94 25.44
CA GLN A 192 6.30 3.58 25.03
C GLN A 192 6.40 3.63 23.50
N ARG A 193 6.75 4.80 22.97
CA ARG A 193 7.09 4.95 21.56
C ARG A 193 8.30 4.05 21.23
N PRO A 194 8.27 3.32 20.10
CA PRO A 194 9.42 2.61 19.55
C PRO A 194 10.69 3.46 19.49
N ASP A 195 11.85 2.80 19.58
CA ASP A 195 13.16 3.45 19.57
C ASP A 195 13.35 4.34 18.32
N ILE A 196 14.13 5.42 18.47
CA ILE A 196 14.43 6.36 17.38
C ILE A 196 15.06 5.66 16.17
N ASN A 197 15.78 4.56 16.40
CA ASN A 197 16.45 3.75 15.37
C ASN A 197 15.48 2.86 14.56
N VAL A 198 14.23 2.70 15.01
CA VAL A 198 13.14 2.06 14.24
C VAL A 198 12.35 3.13 13.49
N THR A 199 12.20 4.31 14.10
CA THR A 199 11.30 5.37 13.63
C THR A 199 12.07 6.44 12.85
N THR A 200 12.44 7.55 13.51
CA THR A 200 12.89 8.80 12.85
C THR A 200 14.25 8.68 12.15
N SER A 201 15.21 7.96 12.73
CA SER A 201 16.55 7.74 12.15
C SER A 201 16.68 6.36 11.51
N GLY A 202 15.61 5.58 11.55
CA GLY A 202 15.56 4.20 11.12
C GLY A 202 14.84 4.04 9.79
N VAL A 203 13.96 3.06 9.77
CA VAL A 203 13.30 2.59 8.57
C VAL A 203 12.23 3.54 8.10
N VAL A 204 11.41 4.01 9.04
CA VAL A 204 10.36 4.99 8.74
C VAL A 204 11.01 6.22 8.11
N GLY A 205 12.13 6.68 8.70
CA GLY A 205 12.96 7.73 8.11
C GLY A 205 13.49 7.38 6.72
N SER A 206 13.98 6.17 6.49
CA SER A 206 14.49 5.79 5.16
C SER A 206 13.39 5.70 4.09
N ILE A 207 12.17 5.30 4.44
CA ILE A 207 11.01 5.34 3.55
C ILE A 207 10.64 6.80 3.23
N ASP A 208 10.65 7.70 4.21
CA ASP A 208 10.30 9.12 4.02
C ASP A 208 11.31 9.88 3.16
N LEU A 209 12.59 9.48 3.27
CA LEU A 209 13.72 10.04 2.54
C LEU A 209 13.89 9.45 1.13
N SER A 210 13.03 8.53 0.69
CA SER A 210 13.08 7.99 -0.66
C SER A 210 13.00 9.09 -1.72
N ARG A 211 13.91 9.02 -2.69
CA ARG A 211 14.12 10.03 -3.73
C ARG A 211 13.12 9.91 -4.87
N ASP A 212 12.67 8.69 -5.14
CA ASP A 212 11.62 8.40 -6.11
C ASP A 212 10.61 7.39 -5.55
N PHE A 213 9.56 7.13 -6.34
CA PHE A 213 8.50 6.22 -5.96
C PHE A 213 8.99 4.77 -5.86
N THR A 214 9.89 4.35 -6.74
CA THR A 214 10.43 3.00 -6.80
C THR A 214 11.24 2.66 -5.54
N GLU A 215 12.12 3.57 -5.11
CA GLU A 215 12.86 3.46 -3.86
C GLU A 215 11.90 3.36 -2.67
N MET A 216 10.88 4.23 -2.62
CA MET A 216 9.82 4.17 -1.60
C MET A 216 9.10 2.82 -1.61
N SER A 217 8.64 2.36 -2.77
CA SER A 217 7.89 1.11 -2.93
C SER A 217 8.72 -0.13 -2.55
N SER A 218 10.02 -0.12 -2.84
CA SER A 218 10.95 -1.18 -2.44
C SER A 218 11.17 -1.23 -0.91
N ARG A 219 11.21 -0.08 -0.24
CA ARG A 219 11.36 -0.01 1.22
C ARG A 219 10.05 -0.31 1.94
N LEU A 220 8.95 0.30 1.52
CA LEU A 220 7.63 0.17 2.14
C LEU A 220 6.94 -1.14 1.74
N HIS A 221 6.49 -1.28 0.50
CA HIS A 221 5.65 -2.41 0.07
C HIS A 221 6.40 -3.75 0.06
N ILE A 222 7.68 -3.75 -0.33
CA ILE A 222 8.46 -4.99 -0.40
C ILE A 222 9.05 -5.35 0.96
N SER A 223 9.83 -4.47 1.58
CA SER A 223 10.53 -4.83 2.83
C SER A 223 9.62 -4.68 4.06
N GLY A 224 9.07 -3.49 4.29
CA GLY A 224 8.29 -3.11 5.48
C GLY A 224 6.95 -3.84 5.62
N GLU A 225 5.96 -3.48 4.81
CA GLU A 225 4.62 -4.10 4.79
C GLU A 225 4.70 -5.61 4.56
N GLY A 226 5.70 -6.05 3.82
CA GLY A 226 6.05 -7.46 3.72
C GLY A 226 6.28 -8.20 5.02
N ALA A 227 7.09 -7.60 5.89
CA ALA A 227 7.36 -8.14 7.21
C ALA A 227 6.10 -8.08 8.10
N VAL A 228 5.35 -6.96 8.03
CA VAL A 228 4.12 -6.74 8.79
C VAL A 228 2.99 -7.70 8.36
N LEU A 229 2.84 -7.96 7.06
CA LEU A 229 1.86 -8.91 6.53
C LEU A 229 2.02 -10.31 7.14
N THR A 230 3.27 -10.77 7.34
CA THR A 230 3.50 -12.05 8.01
C THR A 230 3.00 -12.01 9.47
N ILE A 231 3.21 -10.90 10.17
CA ILE A 231 2.74 -10.69 11.54
C ILE A 231 1.22 -10.72 11.59
N PHE A 232 0.52 -10.01 10.67
CA PHE A 232 -0.94 -10.03 10.61
C PHE A 232 -1.51 -11.39 10.25
N ARG A 233 -0.91 -12.11 9.29
CA ARG A 233 -1.30 -13.50 8.97
C ARG A 233 -1.15 -14.45 10.17
N MET A 234 -0.19 -14.18 11.04
CA MET A 234 0.07 -14.96 12.25
C MET A 234 -0.64 -14.38 13.48
N GLY A 235 -1.40 -13.28 13.33
CA GLY A 235 -2.04 -12.52 14.39
C GLY A 235 -2.95 -13.32 15.29
N GLU A 236 -3.61 -14.35 14.76
CA GLU A 236 -4.45 -15.24 15.56
C GLU A 236 -3.67 -16.01 16.64
N LEU A 237 -2.37 -16.28 16.44
CA LEU A 237 -1.54 -16.96 17.44
C LEU A 237 -1.22 -16.08 18.65
N MET A 238 -1.40 -14.77 18.51
CA MET A 238 -1.15 -13.77 19.55
C MET A 238 -2.42 -13.00 19.93
N ALA A 239 -3.59 -13.48 19.50
CA ALA A 239 -4.89 -12.92 19.83
C ALA A 239 -5.58 -13.72 20.94
N TYR A 240 -6.16 -13.01 21.89
CA TYR A 240 -6.81 -13.51 23.10
C TYR A 240 -8.34 -13.38 23.07
N ASN A 241 -8.89 -12.72 22.05
CA ASN A 241 -10.33 -12.59 21.82
C ASN A 241 -10.67 -12.46 20.33
N ASP A 242 -11.97 -12.54 20.01
CA ASP A 242 -12.43 -12.49 18.62
C ASP A 242 -12.28 -11.10 17.97
N ALA A 243 -12.21 -10.03 18.77
CA ALA A 243 -11.95 -8.68 18.25
C ALA A 243 -10.53 -8.58 17.68
N GLU A 244 -9.53 -9.02 18.45
CA GLU A 244 -8.13 -9.06 18.02
C GLU A 244 -7.92 -9.96 16.79
N LYS A 245 -8.52 -11.16 16.79
CA LYS A 245 -8.48 -12.05 15.62
C LYS A 245 -9.07 -11.37 14.38
N ARG A 246 -10.20 -10.67 14.55
CA ARG A 246 -10.87 -9.97 13.45
C ARG A 246 -10.03 -8.82 12.91
N ILE A 247 -9.38 -8.04 13.79
CA ILE A 247 -8.45 -6.97 13.42
C ILE A 247 -7.33 -7.54 12.54
N TYR A 248 -6.61 -8.57 13.01
CA TYR A 248 -5.48 -9.11 12.26
C TYR A 248 -5.87 -9.73 10.92
N ARG A 249 -7.03 -10.41 10.83
CA ARG A 249 -7.53 -10.97 9.56
C ARG A 249 -7.83 -9.88 8.52
N LEU A 250 -8.45 -8.78 8.96
CA LEU A 250 -8.81 -7.67 8.08
C LEU A 250 -7.56 -6.91 7.64
N ALA A 251 -6.64 -6.62 8.57
CA ALA A 251 -5.36 -5.99 8.25
C ALA A 251 -4.54 -6.87 7.28
N ALA A 252 -4.44 -8.19 7.51
CA ALA A 252 -3.74 -9.10 6.61
C ALA A 252 -4.34 -9.15 5.18
N GLN A 253 -5.66 -8.96 5.06
CA GLN A 253 -6.33 -8.90 3.78
C GLN A 253 -5.94 -7.63 3.02
N ASP A 254 -5.87 -6.50 3.71
CA ASP A 254 -5.51 -5.20 3.14
C ASP A 254 -4.04 -5.15 2.75
N GLU A 255 -3.14 -5.52 3.68
CA GLU A 255 -1.70 -5.62 3.45
C GLU A 255 -1.33 -6.55 2.28
N SER A 256 -2.14 -7.58 2.03
CA SER A 256 -1.88 -8.46 0.89
C SER A 256 -2.01 -7.73 -0.44
N ARG A 257 -2.87 -6.72 -0.54
CA ARG A 257 -3.01 -5.87 -1.73
C ARG A 257 -1.86 -4.89 -1.84
N HIS A 258 -1.43 -4.27 -0.73
CA HIS A 258 -0.31 -3.31 -0.73
C HIS A 258 1.00 -4.00 -1.15
N VAL A 259 1.28 -5.18 -0.58
CA VAL A 259 2.43 -6.00 -1.00
C VAL A 259 2.31 -6.46 -2.46
N ALA A 260 1.11 -6.83 -2.92
CA ALA A 260 0.90 -7.20 -4.32
C ALA A 260 1.16 -6.03 -5.27
N PHE A 261 0.77 -4.81 -4.89
CA PHE A 261 1.09 -3.58 -5.63
C PHE A 261 2.60 -3.44 -5.78
N GLY A 262 3.36 -3.51 -4.68
CA GLY A 262 4.81 -3.42 -4.70
C GLY A 262 5.45 -4.49 -5.60
N VAL A 263 5.07 -5.76 -5.44
CA VAL A 263 5.62 -6.86 -6.23
C VAL A 263 5.38 -6.67 -7.72
N MET A 264 4.18 -6.24 -8.11
CA MET A 264 3.80 -6.07 -9.51
C MET A 264 4.44 -4.82 -10.13
N HIS A 265 4.62 -3.76 -9.35
CA HIS A 265 5.39 -2.59 -9.77
C HIS A 265 6.86 -2.94 -10.03
N MET A 266 7.49 -3.63 -9.08
CA MET A 266 8.89 -4.06 -9.23
C MET A 266 9.08 -5.03 -10.41
N ARG A 267 8.11 -5.92 -10.66
CA ARG A 267 8.11 -6.78 -11.85
C ARG A 267 8.05 -5.97 -13.14
N TYR A 268 7.13 -5.01 -13.23
CA TYR A 268 7.01 -4.14 -14.39
C TYR A 268 8.35 -3.44 -14.66
N LEU A 269 8.94 -2.81 -13.64
CA LEU A 269 10.24 -2.16 -13.75
C LEU A 269 11.36 -3.12 -14.19
N ALA A 270 11.42 -4.33 -13.64
CA ALA A 270 12.42 -5.33 -14.02
C ALA A 270 12.31 -5.78 -15.49
N GLU A 271 11.11 -5.70 -16.07
CA GLU A 271 10.81 -6.06 -17.45
C GLU A 271 11.03 -4.90 -18.43
N THR A 272 10.77 -3.65 -18.01
CA THR A 272 10.82 -2.47 -18.88
C THR A 272 12.10 -1.64 -18.74
N GLU A 273 12.73 -1.65 -17.57
CA GLU A 273 13.91 -0.85 -17.23
C GLU A 273 15.07 -1.75 -16.74
N PRO A 274 15.61 -2.65 -17.57
CA PRO A 274 16.65 -3.59 -17.15
C PRO A 274 17.92 -2.89 -16.64
N ASP A 275 18.22 -1.69 -17.12
CA ASP A 275 19.38 -0.90 -16.69
C ASP A 275 19.26 -0.40 -15.24
N ARG A 276 18.04 -0.30 -14.70
CA ARG A 276 17.79 0.06 -13.30
C ARG A 276 17.91 -1.13 -12.33
N LYS A 277 18.12 -2.36 -12.81
CA LYS A 277 18.14 -3.53 -11.92
C LYS A 277 19.21 -3.45 -10.83
N GLU A 278 20.39 -2.93 -11.15
CA GLU A 278 21.47 -2.78 -10.16
C GLU A 278 21.10 -1.77 -9.07
N GLU A 279 20.46 -0.64 -9.44
CA GLU A 279 19.90 0.33 -8.49
C GLU A 279 18.89 -0.33 -7.55
N ILE A 280 17.98 -1.14 -8.09
CA ILE A 280 17.00 -1.85 -7.27
C ILE A 280 17.66 -2.84 -6.32
N HIS A 281 18.66 -3.58 -6.78
CA HIS A 281 19.35 -4.50 -5.90
C HIS A 281 20.02 -3.79 -4.72
N GLU A 282 20.51 -2.56 -4.87
CA GLU A 282 21.02 -1.75 -3.74
C GLU A 282 19.92 -1.47 -2.69
N TYR A 283 18.72 -1.10 -3.13
CA TYR A 283 17.58 -0.91 -2.22
C TYR A 283 17.21 -2.21 -1.51
N LEU A 284 17.24 -3.31 -2.23
CA LEU A 284 16.94 -4.60 -1.64
C LEU A 284 18.07 -5.08 -0.72
N ASP A 285 19.34 -4.73 -0.96
CA ASP A 285 20.46 -5.01 -0.05
C ASP A 285 20.25 -4.27 1.29
N GLU A 286 19.73 -3.04 1.25
CA GLU A 286 19.28 -2.30 2.46
C GLU A 286 18.09 -2.97 3.16
N GLY A 287 17.09 -3.41 2.40
CA GLY A 287 15.93 -4.15 2.92
C GLY A 287 16.34 -5.43 3.66
N GLU A 288 17.26 -6.21 3.09
CA GLU A 288 17.77 -7.44 3.73
C GLU A 288 18.54 -7.16 5.02
N ARG A 289 19.42 -6.13 5.04
CA ARG A 289 20.08 -5.70 6.28
C ARG A 289 19.08 -5.31 7.35
N SER A 290 17.99 -4.66 6.95
CA SER A 290 16.94 -4.19 7.86
C SER A 290 16.09 -5.34 8.41
N LEU A 291 15.80 -6.37 7.59
CA LEU A 291 15.12 -7.60 8.03
C LEU A 291 15.96 -8.42 9.01
N VAL A 292 17.28 -8.47 8.78
CA VAL A 292 18.23 -9.20 9.63
C VAL A 292 18.43 -8.50 10.98
N SER A 293 18.76 -7.20 10.95
CA SER A 293 18.93 -6.39 12.16
C SER A 293 17.65 -6.23 12.97
N GLY A 294 16.49 -6.33 12.31
CA GLY A 294 15.18 -6.28 12.96
C GLY A 294 14.58 -4.88 13.04
N SER A 295 15.24 -3.84 12.53
CA SER A 295 14.75 -2.45 12.64
C SER A 295 13.39 -2.20 11.95
N GLN A 296 12.95 -3.08 11.03
CA GLN A 296 11.64 -3.03 10.34
C GLN A 296 10.59 -3.98 10.90
N ASN A 297 10.99 -4.80 11.85
CA ASN A 297 10.27 -6.01 12.15
C ASN A 297 9.86 -5.96 13.63
N PRO A 298 8.56 -5.95 13.98
CA PRO A 298 8.18 -6.04 15.39
C PRO A 298 8.75 -7.31 16.05
N ALA A 299 9.12 -8.33 15.25
CA ALA A 299 9.87 -9.50 15.68
C ALA A 299 11.40 -9.32 15.74
N ALA A 300 11.93 -8.08 15.85
CA ALA A 300 13.35 -7.79 16.05
C ALA A 300 13.92 -8.52 17.28
N ARG A 301 15.23 -8.48 17.51
CA ARG A 301 15.78 -8.85 18.82
C ARG A 301 15.82 -7.63 19.73
N ASP A 302 15.77 -7.86 21.04
CA ASP A 302 16.11 -6.88 22.07
C ASP A 302 15.33 -5.56 21.97
N SER A 303 14.05 -5.65 21.63
CA SER A 303 13.12 -4.51 21.55
C SER A 303 11.87 -4.76 22.39
N ALA A 304 11.26 -3.69 22.91
CA ALA A 304 9.99 -3.77 23.64
C ALA A 304 8.88 -4.45 22.81
N GLN A 305 8.93 -4.32 21.48
CA GLN A 305 8.00 -4.95 20.55
C GLN A 305 8.21 -6.46 20.50
N SER A 306 9.46 -6.90 20.40
CA SER A 306 9.82 -8.33 20.37
C SER A 306 9.54 -9.04 21.69
N GLU A 307 9.77 -8.35 22.81
CA GLU A 307 9.41 -8.85 24.14
C GLU A 307 7.89 -8.96 24.27
N SER A 308 7.15 -7.96 23.81
CA SER A 308 5.69 -7.97 23.78
C SER A 308 5.15 -9.12 22.93
N LEU A 309 5.68 -9.31 21.72
CA LEU A 309 5.32 -10.46 20.88
C LEU A 309 5.65 -11.79 21.56
N SER A 310 6.78 -11.89 22.24
CA SER A 310 7.16 -13.12 22.97
C SER A 310 6.18 -13.39 24.12
N ILE A 311 5.77 -12.38 24.88
CA ILE A 311 4.75 -12.53 25.93
C ILE A 311 3.41 -12.98 25.31
N LEU A 312 2.97 -12.33 24.23
CA LEU A 312 1.69 -12.64 23.58
C LEU A 312 1.67 -14.04 22.96
N LEU A 313 2.76 -14.47 22.31
CA LEU A 313 2.88 -15.80 21.72
C LEU A 313 3.05 -16.90 22.79
N GLY A 314 3.62 -16.56 23.94
CA GLY A 314 3.84 -17.46 25.07
C GLY A 314 2.59 -17.68 25.94
N GLY A 315 1.61 -16.79 25.90
CA GLY A 315 0.49 -16.85 26.87
C GLY A 315 0.80 -16.16 28.20
N GLY A 316 1.72 -15.18 28.22
CA GLY A 316 2.15 -14.47 29.42
C GLY A 316 3.65 -14.55 29.70
N GLN A 317 4.14 -13.72 30.62
CA GLN A 317 5.56 -13.57 30.96
C GLN A 317 6.21 -14.86 31.45
N LYS A 318 5.47 -15.73 32.14
CA LYS A 318 5.99 -17.02 32.64
C LYS A 318 6.43 -17.96 31.52
N ASN A 319 5.89 -17.77 30.31
CA ASN A 319 6.16 -18.61 29.14
C ASN A 319 6.98 -17.87 28.08
N PHE A 320 7.74 -16.84 28.49
CA PHE A 320 8.51 -15.99 27.58
C PHE A 320 9.40 -16.79 26.62
N ASP A 321 10.15 -17.77 27.12
CA ASP A 321 11.05 -18.59 26.29
C ASP A 321 10.30 -19.40 25.22
N GLU A 322 9.07 -19.85 25.52
CA GLU A 322 8.22 -20.53 24.53
C GLU A 322 7.73 -19.55 23.47
N GLY A 323 7.28 -18.37 23.89
CA GLY A 323 6.87 -17.30 23.00
C GLY A 323 8.00 -16.80 22.11
N TYR A 324 9.21 -16.65 22.64
CA TYR A 324 10.40 -16.28 21.88
C TYR A 324 10.75 -17.33 20.83
N ARG A 325 10.60 -18.63 21.14
CA ARG A 325 10.77 -19.71 20.16
C ARG A 325 9.75 -19.61 19.01
N LYS A 326 8.49 -19.28 19.32
CA LYS A 326 7.45 -19.04 18.30
C LYS A 326 7.78 -17.79 17.48
N LEU A 327 8.31 -16.74 18.10
CA LEU A 327 8.76 -15.53 17.43
C LEU A 327 9.88 -15.83 16.41
N LEU A 328 10.86 -16.66 16.77
CA LEU A 328 11.89 -17.10 15.84
C LEU A 328 11.32 -17.88 14.64
N ALA A 329 10.26 -18.67 14.84
CA ALA A 329 9.57 -19.34 13.74
C ALA A 329 8.87 -18.34 12.80
N ILE A 330 8.29 -17.27 13.34
CA ILE A 330 7.72 -16.16 12.54
C ILE A 330 8.82 -15.46 11.73
N ARG A 331 9.99 -15.19 12.33
CA ARG A 331 11.14 -14.60 11.60
C ARG A 331 11.61 -15.47 10.43
N LYS A 332 11.71 -16.78 10.64
CA LYS A 332 12.03 -17.73 9.55
C LYS A 332 11.00 -17.66 8.42
N ARG A 333 9.73 -17.54 8.77
CA ARG A 333 8.64 -17.37 7.80
C ARG A 333 8.75 -16.06 7.04
N GLN A 334 9.02 -14.94 7.71
CA GLN A 334 9.26 -13.64 7.05
C GLN A 334 10.40 -13.71 6.03
N ALA A 335 11.52 -14.37 6.37
CA ALA A 335 12.64 -14.54 5.44
C ALA A 335 12.23 -15.37 4.19
N LYS A 336 11.50 -16.47 4.39
CA LYS A 336 11.00 -17.32 3.30
C LYS A 336 9.99 -16.56 2.40
N GLU A 337 9.05 -15.84 3.00
CA GLU A 337 8.07 -15.04 2.27
C GLU A 337 8.73 -13.85 1.54
N TYR A 338 9.77 -13.24 2.11
CA TYR A 338 10.58 -12.23 1.42
C TYR A 338 11.25 -12.79 0.16
N VAL A 339 11.95 -13.93 0.25
CA VAL A 339 12.57 -14.58 -0.92
C VAL A 339 11.54 -14.86 -2.02
N GLN A 340 10.36 -15.37 -1.66
CA GLN A 340 9.29 -15.63 -2.62
C GLN A 340 8.81 -14.36 -3.32
N ARG A 341 8.67 -13.26 -2.59
CA ARG A 341 8.22 -11.97 -3.13
C ARG A 341 9.25 -11.37 -4.08
N ILE A 342 10.53 -11.38 -3.72
CA ILE A 342 11.61 -10.91 -4.59
C ILE A 342 11.74 -11.75 -5.86
N ARG A 343 11.59 -13.07 -5.77
CA ARG A 343 11.52 -13.95 -6.96
C ARG A 343 10.34 -13.58 -7.84
N SER A 344 9.17 -13.32 -7.25
CA SER A 344 7.98 -12.92 -7.99
C SER A 344 8.14 -11.56 -8.66
N ALA A 345 8.84 -10.63 -8.00
CA ALA A 345 9.16 -9.29 -8.50
C ALA A 345 10.21 -9.28 -9.63
N GLY A 346 10.80 -10.42 -10.02
CA GLY A 346 11.76 -10.49 -11.13
C GLY A 346 13.22 -10.30 -10.76
N PHE A 347 13.56 -10.42 -9.47
CA PHE A 347 14.92 -10.26 -8.92
C PHE A 347 15.42 -11.54 -8.24
N GLY A 348 14.95 -12.71 -8.70
CA GLY A 348 15.21 -14.00 -8.07
C GLY A 348 16.66 -14.47 -8.16
N GLU A 349 17.39 -14.02 -9.19
CA GLU A 349 18.78 -14.36 -9.47
C GLU A 349 19.73 -14.01 -8.31
N ARG A 350 19.37 -13.02 -7.50
CA ARG A 350 20.19 -12.58 -6.36
C ARG A 350 20.38 -13.65 -5.28
N PHE A 351 19.46 -14.60 -5.20
CA PHE A 351 19.53 -15.72 -4.25
C PHE A 351 20.39 -16.88 -4.78
N GLU A 352 20.82 -16.80 -6.03
CA GLU A 352 21.56 -17.84 -6.75
C GLU A 352 22.99 -17.39 -7.06
N ASN A 353 23.22 -16.09 -7.20
CA ASN A 353 24.52 -15.49 -7.52
C ASN A 353 25.36 -15.05 -6.30
N GLY A 354 24.88 -15.28 -5.07
CA GLY A 354 25.60 -14.93 -3.84
C GLY A 354 25.45 -13.48 -3.37
N ARG A 355 24.58 -12.68 -3.98
CA ARG A 355 24.31 -11.28 -3.56
C ARG A 355 23.50 -11.20 -2.26
N ALA A 356 22.51 -12.08 -2.09
CA ALA A 356 21.63 -12.05 -0.93
C ALA A 356 22.40 -12.13 0.40
N ASN A 357 21.92 -11.40 1.39
CA ASN A 357 22.50 -11.32 2.73
C ASN A 357 22.68 -12.74 3.33
N PRO A 358 23.90 -13.14 3.72
CA PRO A 358 24.17 -14.49 4.21
C PRO A 358 23.34 -14.87 5.45
N GLU A 359 23.15 -13.95 6.39
CA GLU A 359 22.39 -14.21 7.62
C GLU A 359 20.90 -14.38 7.32
N LEU A 360 20.35 -13.59 6.39
CA LEU A 360 18.98 -13.81 5.91
C LEU A 360 18.81 -15.23 5.35
N MET A 361 19.79 -15.69 4.57
CA MET A 361 19.77 -17.02 3.96
C MET A 361 19.90 -18.15 5.00
N GLU A 362 20.51 -17.92 6.16
CA GLU A 362 20.49 -18.87 7.28
C GLU A 362 19.07 -19.09 7.80
N TYR A 363 18.28 -18.02 7.97
CA TYR A 363 16.87 -18.14 8.36
C TYR A 363 16.05 -18.94 7.34
N VAL A 364 16.33 -18.77 6.04
CA VAL A 364 15.63 -19.47 4.95
C VAL A 364 15.95 -20.97 4.93
N ARG A 365 17.21 -21.34 5.21
CA ARG A 365 17.68 -22.74 5.19
C ARG A 365 17.30 -23.52 6.46
N SER A 366 17.10 -22.80 7.56
CA SER A 366 16.67 -23.35 8.86
C SER A 366 15.16 -23.59 8.97
#